data_AF-A0A2S8DBH5-F1
#
_entry.id   AF-A0A2S8DBH5-F1
#
_cell.length_a   1.000
_cell.length_b   1.000
_cell.length_c   1.000
_cell.angle_alpha   90.00
_cell.angle_beta   90.00
_cell.angle_gamma   90.00
#
_symmetry.space_group_name_H-M   'P 1'
#
loop_
_entity.id
_entity.type
_entity.pdbx_description
1 polymer ?
#
loop_
_entity_poly.entity_id
_entity_poly.type
_entity_poly.pdbx_seq_one_letter_code
_entity_poly.pdbx_strand_id
1 'polypeptide(L)'
;YVGLVPKQTGSGGKVRLLGISKRGDTYLRTLFIHGARAVALVAKEPGPWITELKKRRPTSVAIVAMANKLARTVWAITAHDRKYDRNHVSIRPY
;
A
#
# COMPACT_ATOMS: atom_id res chain seq x y z
N TYR A 1 -9.57 7.60 7.00
CA TYR A 1 -8.67 7.50 5.82
C TYR A 1 -7.22 7.61 6.27
N VAL A 2 -6.30 6.79 5.71
CA VAL A 2 -4.89 6.68 6.17
C VAL A 2 -3.92 7.60 5.39
N GLY A 3 -4.35 8.27 4.31
CA GLY A 3 -3.44 9.11 3.52
C GLY A 3 -2.41 8.33 2.70
N LEU A 4 -2.78 7.14 2.22
CA LEU A 4 -1.99 6.30 1.29
C LEU A 4 -2.78 5.91 0.02
N VAL A 5 -3.96 6.50 -0.17
CA VAL A 5 -4.84 6.24 -1.31
C VAL A 5 -4.58 7.27 -2.42
N PRO A 6 -4.61 6.90 -3.70
CA PRO A 6 -4.54 7.87 -4.80
C PRO A 6 -5.62 8.93 -4.66
N LYS A 7 -5.24 10.21 -4.84
CA LYS A 7 -6.22 11.28 -4.97
C LYS A 7 -7.03 11.02 -6.24
N GLN A 8 -8.35 11.10 -6.16
CA GLN A 8 -9.23 10.91 -7.31
C GLN A 8 -9.91 12.22 -7.65
N THR A 9 -10.08 12.49 -8.95
CA THR A 9 -10.89 13.60 -9.45
C THR A 9 -11.66 13.14 -10.68
N GLY A 10 -12.89 13.62 -10.88
CA GLY A 10 -13.74 13.17 -11.96
C GLY A 10 -15.22 13.49 -11.73
N SER A 11 -15.95 13.71 -12.81
CA SER A 11 -17.41 13.84 -12.85
C SER A 11 -17.95 13.06 -14.05
N GLY A 12 -19.24 12.71 -14.04
CA GLY A 12 -19.88 12.01 -15.17
C GLY A 12 -19.30 10.62 -15.49
N GLY A 13 -18.90 9.85 -14.48
CA GLY A 13 -18.40 8.48 -14.65
C GLY A 13 -16.93 8.34 -15.07
N LYS A 14 -16.22 9.45 -15.32
CA LYS A 14 -14.78 9.43 -15.65
C LYS A 14 -13.93 9.69 -14.41
N VAL A 15 -13.33 8.66 -13.82
CA VAL A 15 -12.44 8.78 -12.66
C VAL A 15 -10.97 8.87 -13.12
N ARG A 16 -10.28 9.95 -12.77
CA ARG A 16 -8.82 10.10 -12.96
C ARG A 16 -8.11 9.93 -11.62
N LEU A 17 -7.17 8.99 -11.57
CA LEU A 17 -6.28 8.79 -10.43
C LEU A 17 -5.09 9.75 -10.55
N LEU A 18 -4.81 10.50 -9.48
CA LEU A 18 -3.69 11.41 -9.33
C LEU A 18 -2.66 10.80 -8.35
N GLY A 19 -1.71 11.61 -7.88
CA GLY A 19 -0.73 11.21 -6.88
C GLY A 19 -1.35 10.75 -5.55
N ILE A 20 -0.53 10.14 -4.71
CA ILE A 20 -0.95 9.66 -3.38
C ILE A 20 -1.40 10.85 -2.52
N SER A 21 -2.64 10.77 -2.01
CA SER A 21 -3.21 11.79 -1.15
C SER A 21 -2.55 11.75 0.23
N LYS A 22 -2.15 12.92 0.74
CA LYS A 22 -1.68 13.08 2.14
C LYS A 22 -2.83 13.35 3.13
N ARG A 23 -4.09 13.35 2.66
CA ARG A 23 -5.26 13.61 3.50
C ARG A 23 -5.65 12.36 4.30
N GLY A 24 -5.80 12.52 5.61
CA GLY A 24 -6.13 11.44 6.54
C GLY A 24 -5.28 11.51 7.81
N ASP A 25 -5.21 10.39 8.52
CA ASP A 25 -4.43 10.26 9.74
C ASP A 25 -2.92 10.27 9.44
N THR A 26 -2.21 11.29 9.93
CA THR A 26 -0.77 11.45 9.73
C THR A 26 0.05 10.45 10.55
N TYR A 27 -0.43 10.04 11.71
CA TYR A 27 0.25 9.09 12.58
C TYR A 27 0.24 7.69 11.96
N LEU A 28 -0.94 7.22 11.52
CA LEU A 28 -1.05 5.94 10.82
C LEU A 28 -0.22 5.93 9.54
N ARG A 29 -0.26 7.01 8.73
CA ARG A 29 0.59 7.14 7.54
C ARG A 29 2.07 6.97 7.88
N THR A 30 2.51 7.62 8.96
CA THR A 30 3.90 7.56 9.43
C THR A 30 4.27 6.12 9.81
N LEU A 31 3.44 5.43 10.61
CA LEU A 31 3.66 4.03 10.98
C LEU A 31 3.76 3.11 9.76
N PHE A 32 2.86 3.23 8.79
CA PHE A 32 2.91 2.42 7.57
C PHE A 32 4.18 2.68 6.76
N ILE A 33 4.62 3.94 6.65
CA ILE A 33 5.84 4.29 5.92
C ILE A 33 7.09 3.74 6.63
N HIS A 34 7.16 3.84 7.95
CA HIS A 34 8.27 3.27 8.72
C HIS A 34 8.30 1.73 8.64
N GLY A 35 7.14 1.07 8.79
CA GLY A 35 7.03 -0.38 8.63
C GLY A 35 7.44 -0.82 7.22
N ALA A 36 6.97 -0.12 6.19
CA ALA A 36 7.38 -0.39 4.81
C ALA A 36 8.88 -0.20 4.58
N ARG A 37 9.48 0.83 5.20
CA ARG A 37 10.93 1.07 5.13
C ARG A 37 11.71 -0.07 5.78
N ALA A 38 11.28 -0.57 6.94
CA ALA A 38 11.89 -1.72 7.59
C ALA A 38 11.83 -2.97 6.68
N VAL A 39 10.68 -3.25 6.08
CA VAL A 39 10.55 -4.39 5.15
C VAL A 39 11.39 -4.22 3.88
N ALA A 40 11.47 -3.00 3.32
CA ALA A 40 12.15 -2.77 2.05
C ALA A 40 13.69 -2.65 2.17
N LEU A 41 14.21 -2.25 3.34
CA LEU A 41 15.64 -1.96 3.54
C LEU A 41 16.33 -2.91 4.53
N VAL A 42 15.61 -3.40 5.55
CA VAL A 42 16.21 -4.13 6.68
C VAL A 42 15.90 -5.62 6.63
N ALA A 43 14.81 -6.03 5.97
CA ALA A 43 14.46 -7.44 5.88
C ALA A 43 15.58 -8.24 5.20
N LYS A 44 15.97 -9.37 5.82
CA LYS A 44 16.97 -10.30 5.29
C LYS A 44 16.53 -10.88 3.94
N GLU A 45 15.23 -11.16 3.81
CA GLU A 45 14.61 -11.67 2.59
C GLU A 45 13.37 -10.82 2.24
N PRO A 46 13.55 -9.67 1.57
CA PRO A 46 12.43 -8.88 1.10
C PRO A 46 11.70 -9.65 -0.01
N GLY A 47 10.37 -9.69 0.07
CA GLY A 47 9.55 -10.45 -0.88
C GLY A 47 9.83 -10.08 -2.34
N PRO A 48 9.67 -11.02 -3.29
CA PRO A 48 10.12 -10.85 -4.68
C PRO A 48 9.52 -9.60 -5.35
N TRP A 49 8.27 -9.27 -5.05
CA TRP A 49 7.59 -8.09 -5.60
C TRP A 49 8.28 -6.76 -5.25
N ILE A 50 8.71 -6.57 -3.99
CA ILE A 50 9.36 -5.30 -3.59
C ILE A 50 10.79 -5.23 -4.11
N THR A 51 11.48 -6.37 -4.16
CA THR A 51 12.82 -6.49 -4.74
C THR A 51 12.81 -6.13 -6.23
N GLU A 52 11.84 -6.65 -6.97
CA GLU A 52 11.64 -6.32 -8.38
C GLU A 52 11.21 -4.87 -8.63
N LEU A 53 10.42 -4.30 -7.72
CA LEU A 53 10.01 -2.90 -7.79
C LEU A 53 11.19 -1.94 -7.58
N LYS A 54 12.08 -2.25 -6.62
CA LYS A 54 13.29 -1.46 -6.35
C LYS A 54 14.26 -1.41 -7.54
N LYS A 55 14.29 -2.46 -8.38
CA LYS A 55 15.10 -2.46 -9.61
C LYS A 55 14.62 -1.45 -10.66
N ARG A 56 13.31 -1.14 -10.66
CA ARG A 56 12.66 -0.35 -11.71
C ARG A 56 12.26 1.06 -11.28
N ARG A 57 12.17 1.31 -9.97
CA ARG A 57 11.64 2.56 -9.40
C ARG A 57 12.52 3.05 -8.25
N PRO A 58 12.57 4.37 -8.00
CA PRO A 58 13.30 4.92 -6.86
C PRO A 58 12.84 4.32 -5.53
N THR A 59 13.77 4.16 -4.59
CA THR A 59 13.53 3.52 -3.29
C THR A 59 12.36 4.13 -2.53
N SER A 60 12.23 5.46 -2.51
CA SER A 60 11.10 6.14 -1.85
C SER A 60 9.74 5.77 -2.45
N VAL A 61 9.67 5.57 -3.78
CA VAL A 61 8.45 5.12 -4.47
C VAL A 61 8.13 3.67 -4.08
N ALA A 62 9.15 2.81 -4.01
CA ALA A 62 8.98 1.44 -3.57
C ALA A 62 8.47 1.35 -2.11
N ILE A 63 9.00 2.18 -1.21
CA ILE A 63 8.55 2.26 0.20
C ILE A 63 7.08 2.71 0.27
N VAL A 64 6.70 3.77 -0.45
CA VAL A 64 5.31 4.27 -0.45
C VAL A 64 4.36 3.21 -1.05
N ALA A 65 4.77 2.52 -2.11
CA ALA A 65 3.99 1.45 -2.70
C ALA A 65 3.80 0.27 -1.74
N MET A 66 4.85 -0.11 -1.02
CA MET A 66 4.79 -1.14 0.02
C MET A 66 3.88 -0.73 1.18
N ALA A 67 3.95 0.53 1.62
CA ALA A 67 3.06 1.07 2.64
C ALA A 67 1.59 1.01 2.21
N ASN A 68 1.28 1.41 0.97
CA ASN A 68 -0.07 1.30 0.42
C ASN A 68 -0.54 -0.16 0.34
N LYS A 69 0.34 -1.09 -0.07
CA LYS A 69 0.01 -2.53 -0.08
C LYS A 69 -0.36 -3.03 1.33
N LEU A 70 0.46 -2.71 2.34
CA LEU A 70 0.19 -3.05 3.74
C LEU A 70 -1.13 -2.47 4.24
N ALA A 71 -1.38 -1.18 3.96
CA ALA A 71 -2.62 -0.52 4.36
C ALA A 71 -3.86 -1.19 3.75
N ARG A 72 -3.80 -1.61 2.47
CA ARG A 72 -4.88 -2.35 1.82
C ARG A 72 -5.09 -3.74 2.42
N THR A 73 -4.01 -4.45 2.77
CA THR A 73 -4.08 -5.75 3.46
C THR A 73 -4.74 -5.61 4.83
N VAL A 74 -4.29 -4.66 5.65
CA VAL A 74 -4.89 -4.39 6.97
C VAL A 74 -6.37 -4.06 6.83
N TRP A 75 -6.73 -3.17 5.90
CA TRP A 75 -8.13 -2.82 5.65
C TRP A 75 -8.97 -4.04 5.24
N ALA A 76 -8.48 -4.90 4.36
CA ALA A 76 -9.22 -6.10 3.94
C ALA A 76 -9.43 -7.10 5.09
N ILE A 77 -8.42 -7.25 5.95
CA ILE A 77 -8.47 -8.10 7.14
C ILE A 77 -9.51 -7.57 8.13
N THR A 78 -9.47 -6.26 8.42
CA THR A 78 -10.39 -5.64 9.39
C THR A 78 -11.82 -5.51 8.84
N ALA A 79 -11.99 -5.19 7.55
CA ALA A 79 -13.32 -5.03 6.94
C ALA A 79 -14.07 -6.36 6.78
N HIS A 80 -13.34 -7.48 6.69
CA HIS A 80 -13.93 -8.81 6.54
C HIS A 80 -13.81 -9.69 7.80
N ASP A 81 -13.34 -9.13 8.91
CA ASP A 81 -13.07 -9.83 10.18
C ASP A 81 -12.29 -11.15 9.98
N ARG A 82 -11.25 -11.10 9.17
CA ARG A 82 -10.41 -12.26 8.83
C ARG A 82 -9.14 -12.26 9.67
N LYS A 83 -8.54 -13.44 9.84
CA LYS A 83 -7.16 -13.55 10.34
C LYS A 83 -6.17 -13.30 9.19
N TYR A 84 -5.00 -12.77 9.53
CA TYR A 84 -3.93 -12.61 8.55
C TYR A 84 -3.51 -13.97 7.99
N ASP A 85 -3.54 -14.10 6.67
CA ASP A 85 -3.02 -15.25 5.93
C ASP A 85 -1.99 -14.77 4.91
N ARG A 86 -0.77 -15.28 5.01
CA ARG A 86 0.35 -14.96 4.11
C ARG A 86 0.07 -15.44 2.69
N ASN A 87 -0.65 -16.56 2.54
CA ASN A 87 -0.90 -17.22 1.26
C ASN A 87 -2.23 -16.76 0.64
N HIS A 88 -2.86 -15.73 1.19
CA HIS A 88 -4.12 -15.21 0.69
C HIS A 88 -3.97 -14.63 -0.72
N VAL A 89 -4.72 -15.18 -1.67
CA VAL A 89 -4.81 -14.69 -3.05
C VAL A 89 -6.13 -13.93 -3.22
N SER A 90 -6.05 -12.66 -3.62
CA SER A 90 -7.23 -11.85 -3.93
C SER A 90 -7.92 -12.40 -5.19
N ILE A 91 -9.16 -12.85 -5.06
CA ILE A 91 -10.00 -13.23 -6.19
C ILE A 91 -10.54 -11.92 -6.81
N ARG A 92 -10.41 -11.76 -8.13
CA ARG A 92 -10.96 -10.58 -8.83
C ARG A 92 -12.49 -10.76 -8.89
N PRO A 93 -13.30 -9.78 -8.44
CA PRO A 93 -14.74 -9.84 -8.65
C PRO A 93 -15.03 -9.79 -10.16
N TYR A 94 -15.88 -10.71 -10.62
CA TYR A 94 -16.35 -10.81 -12.00
C TYR A 94 -17.28 -9.66 -12.36
#